data_AF-A0A0U2XRM0-F1
#
_entry.id   AF-A0A0U2XRM0-F1
#
_cell.length_a   1.000
_cell.length_b   1.000
_cell.length_c   1.000
_cell.angle_alpha   90.00
_cell.angle_beta   90.00
_cell.angle_gamma   90.00
#
_symmetry.space_group_name_H-M   'P 1'
#
loop_
_entity.id
_entity.type
_entity.pdbx_description
1 polymer ?
#
loop_
_entity_poly.entity_id
_entity_poly.type
_entity_poly.pdbx_seq_one_letter_code
_entity_poly.pdbx_strand_id
1 'polypeptide(L)'
;MTHLKYFLYLFFLNSIFVLCIFYLSENFNKPFADLNNVDIGRAIVVGIVQFSCFFLIPDLQSKFPEIRGETKYIILFSSMVTAGLTILFLVSIYPTI
;
A
#
# COMPACT_ATOMS: atom_id res chain seq x y z
N MET A 1 -3.77 -10.63 -21.15
CA MET A 1 -4.82 -10.30 -20.16
C MET A 1 -4.40 -10.66 -18.74
N THR A 2 -3.88 -11.88 -18.48
CA THR A 2 -3.44 -12.33 -17.15
C THR A 2 -2.42 -11.41 -16.47
N HIS A 3 -1.37 -10.99 -17.18
CA HIS A 3 -0.36 -10.05 -16.64
C HIS A 3 -0.93 -8.70 -16.22
N LEU A 4 -1.87 -8.14 -17.00
CA LEU A 4 -2.51 -6.87 -16.68
C LEU A 4 -3.40 -6.99 -15.44
N LYS A 5 -4.17 -8.08 -15.32
CA LYS A 5 -4.97 -8.35 -14.11
C LYS A 5 -4.08 -8.46 -12.88
N TYR A 6 -2.99 -9.22 -12.98
CA TYR A 6 -2.02 -9.37 -11.89
C TYR A 6 -1.38 -8.04 -11.50
N PHE A 7 -0.97 -7.23 -12.49
CA PHE A 7 -0.48 -5.87 -12.26
C PHE A 7 -1.51 -5.00 -11.53
N LEU A 8 -2.76 -4.97 -11.98
CA LEU A 8 -3.82 -4.15 -11.38
C LEU A 8 -4.08 -4.54 -9.93
N TYR A 9 -4.15 -5.84 -9.62
CA TYR A 9 -4.31 -6.29 -8.24
C TYR A 9 -3.16 -5.82 -7.35
N LEU A 10 -1.92 -5.99 -7.80
CA LEU A 10 -0.74 -5.51 -7.07
C LEU A 10 -0.71 -3.99 -6.95
N PHE A 11 -1.11 -3.27 -8.00
CA PHE A 11 -1.20 -1.82 -8.00
C PHE A 11 -2.17 -1.32 -6.92
N PHE A 12 -3.36 -1.91 -6.80
CA PHE A 12 -4.32 -1.51 -5.76
C PHE A 12 -3.82 -1.86 -4.35
N LEU A 13 -3.24 -3.05 -4.17
CA LEU A 13 -2.62 -3.47 -2.91
C LEU A 13 -1.52 -2.49 -2.47
N ASN A 14 -0.60 -2.18 -3.37
CA ASN A 14 0.48 -1.23 -3.10
C ASN A 14 -0.05 0.19 -2.90
N SER A 15 -1.10 0.61 -3.61
CA SER A 15 -1.70 1.93 -3.43
C SER A 15 -2.33 2.10 -2.06
N ILE A 16 -3.06 1.09 -1.58
CA ILE A 16 -3.63 1.07 -0.21
C ILE A 16 -2.51 1.09 0.82
N PHE A 17 -1.46 0.29 0.60
CA PHE A 17 -0.31 0.23 1.50
C PHE A 17 0.42 1.58 1.61
N VAL A 18 0.71 2.22 0.48
CA VAL A 18 1.36 3.53 0.43
C VAL A 18 0.47 4.60 1.05
N LEU A 19 -0.83 4.60 0.76
CA LEU A 19 -1.79 5.53 1.36
C LEU A 19 -1.83 5.40 2.90
N CYS A 20 -1.76 4.18 3.42
CA CYS A 20 -1.63 3.92 4.86
C CYS A 20 -0.36 4.53 5.46
N ILE A 21 0.77 4.46 4.75
CA ILE A 21 2.03 5.09 5.18
C ILE A 21 1.88 6.62 5.23
N PHE A 22 1.33 7.23 4.17
CA PHE A 22 1.10 8.68 4.14
C PHE A 22 0.16 9.12 5.26
N TYR A 23 -0.95 8.40 5.46
CA TYR A 23 -1.89 8.68 6.55
C TYR A 23 -1.21 8.65 7.92
N LEU A 24 -0.39 7.64 8.20
CA LEU A 24 0.37 7.57 9.45
C LEU A 24 1.36 8.73 9.55
N SER A 25 2.11 9.02 8.49
CA SER A 25 3.10 10.11 8.49
C SER A 25 2.49 11.48 8.74
N GLU A 26 1.31 11.77 8.18
CA GLU A 26 0.64 13.05 8.35
C GLU A 26 -0.04 13.17 9.72
N ASN A 27 -0.69 12.10 10.20
CA ASN A 27 -1.50 12.14 11.42
C ASN A 27 -0.70 11.82 12.69
N PHE A 28 0.46 11.16 12.58
CA PHE A 28 1.30 10.74 13.70
C PHE A 28 2.66 11.44 13.71
N ASN A 29 2.73 12.66 13.18
CA ASN A 29 3.94 13.49 13.24
C ASN A 29 4.22 14.09 14.63
N LYS A 30 3.61 13.52 15.68
CA LYS A 30 3.74 13.94 17.08
C LYS A 30 4.64 12.97 17.85
N PRO A 31 5.33 13.41 18.91
CA PRO A 31 6.05 12.50 19.80
C PRO A 31 5.10 11.43 20.36
N PHE A 32 5.61 10.21 20.56
CA PHE A 32 4.81 9.12 21.15
C PHE A 32 4.18 9.48 22.51
N ALA A 33 4.79 10.42 23.24
CA ALA A 33 4.27 10.92 24.52
C ALA A 33 2.97 11.73 24.40
N ASP A 34 2.65 12.26 23.21
CA ASP A 34 1.49 13.11 22.94
C ASP A 34 0.36 12.37 22.19
N LEU A 35 0.48 11.06 22.02
CA LEU A 35 -0.55 10.25 21.36
C LEU A 35 -1.73 10.00 22.30
N ASN A 36 -2.93 10.36 21.85
CA ASN A 36 -4.15 10.06 22.59
C ASN A 36 -4.67 8.65 22.23
N ASN A 37 -5.58 8.09 23.03
CA ASN A 37 -6.15 6.75 22.82
C ASN A 37 -6.78 6.57 21.42
N VAL A 38 -7.34 7.65 20.86
CA VAL A 38 -7.91 7.66 19.51
C VAL A 38 -6.83 7.50 18.43
N ASP A 39 -5.67 8.13 18.62
CA ASP A 39 -4.54 8.02 17.70
C ASP A 39 -4.00 6.59 17.75
N ILE A 40 -3.80 6.03 18.94
CA ILE A 40 -3.38 4.63 19.10
C ILE A 40 -4.35 3.68 18.39
N GLY A 41 -5.66 3.87 18.54
CA GLY A 41 -6.67 3.07 17.86
C GLY A 41 -6.57 3.15 16.32
N ARG A 42 -6.36 4.35 15.77
CA ARG A 42 -6.16 4.55 14.32
C ARG A 42 -4.89 3.86 13.82
N ALA A 43 -3.79 3.95 14.56
CA ALA A 43 -2.54 3.28 14.20
C ALA A 43 -2.69 1.75 14.17
N ILE A 44 -3.42 1.17 15.12
CA ILE A 44 -3.74 -0.26 15.15
C ILE A 44 -4.54 -0.66 13.92
N VAL A 45 -5.58 0.10 13.56
CA VAL A 45 -6.40 -0.18 12.36
C VAL A 45 -5.53 -0.15 11.09
N VAL A 46 -4.67 0.87 10.96
CA VAL A 46 -3.75 0.95 9.81
C VAL A 46 -2.78 -0.23 9.80
N GLY A 47 -2.26 -0.63 10.96
CA GLY A 47 -1.40 -1.81 11.10
C GLY A 47 -2.10 -3.09 10.64
N ILE A 48 -3.37 -3.29 11.00
CA ILE A 48 -4.18 -4.43 10.54
C ILE A 48 -4.34 -4.42 9.01
N VAL A 49 -4.61 -3.24 8.43
CA VAL A 49 -4.73 -3.09 6.97
C VAL A 49 -3.41 -3.42 6.27
N GLN A 50 -2.29 -2.87 6.74
CA GLN A 50 -0.95 -3.14 6.19
C GLN A 50 -0.57 -4.62 6.31
N PHE A 51 -0.83 -5.22 7.46
CA PHE A 51 -0.62 -6.66 7.67
C PHE A 51 -1.45 -7.46 6.67
N SER A 52 -2.74 -7.15 6.51
CA SER A 52 -3.62 -7.81 5.54
C SER A 52 -3.07 -7.69 4.10
N CYS A 53 -2.58 -6.51 3.70
CA CYS A 53 -1.93 -6.33 2.40
C CYS A 53 -0.70 -7.24 2.23
N PHE A 54 0.11 -7.40 3.28
CA PHE A 54 1.28 -8.28 3.26
C PHE A 54 0.91 -9.75 3.03
N PHE A 55 -0.17 -10.25 3.66
CA PHE A 55 -0.65 -11.63 3.43
C PHE A 55 -1.30 -11.82 2.05
N LEU A 56 -1.94 -10.77 1.52
CA LEU A 56 -2.60 -10.83 0.22
C LEU A 56 -1.61 -10.91 -0.95
N ILE A 57 -0.36 -10.46 -0.79
CA ILE A 57 0.66 -10.54 -1.87
C ILE A 57 1.01 -12.00 -2.19
N PRO A 58 1.41 -12.86 -1.24
CA PRO A 58 1.61 -14.30 -1.49
C PRO A 58 0.35 -15.02 -2.00
N ASP A 59 -0.83 -14.71 -1.46
CA ASP A 59 -2.11 -15.28 -1.93
C ASP A 59 -2.33 -14.94 -3.42
N LEU A 60 -2.12 -13.67 -3.78
CA LEU A 60 -2.21 -13.22 -5.16
C LEU A 60 -1.17 -13.91 -6.05
N GLN A 61 0.07 -14.08 -5.58
CA GLN A 61 1.08 -14.84 -6.34
C GLN A 61 0.63 -16.27 -6.63
N SER A 62 -0.06 -16.93 -5.68
CA SER A 62 -0.57 -18.30 -5.86
C SER A 62 -1.71 -18.39 -6.88
N LYS A 63 -2.56 -17.36 -6.98
CA LYS A 63 -3.69 -17.29 -7.93
C LYS A 63 -3.28 -17.13 -9.39
N PHE A 64 -2.03 -16.77 -9.66
CA PHE A 64 -1.50 -16.56 -11.00
C PHE A 64 -0.32 -17.50 -11.29
N PRO A 65 -0.52 -18.83 -11.33
CA PRO A 65 0.57 -19.79 -11.56
C PRO A 65 1.16 -19.70 -12.98
N GLU A 66 0.39 -19.18 -13.94
CA GLU A 66 0.80 -18.98 -15.33
C GLU A 66 1.96 -17.99 -15.51
N ILE A 67 2.15 -17.08 -14.54
CA ILE A 67 3.19 -16.05 -14.60
C ILE A 67 4.48 -16.60 -13.98
N ARG A 68 5.58 -16.56 -14.74
CA ARG A 68 6.91 -16.95 -14.25
C ARG A 68 7.32 -16.12 -13.03
N GLY A 69 8.06 -16.74 -12.10
CA GLY A 69 8.49 -16.09 -10.86
C GLY A 69 9.23 -14.77 -11.09
N GLU A 70 10.20 -14.73 -12.01
CA GLU A 70 10.94 -13.52 -12.37
C GLU A 70 10.01 -12.39 -12.85
N THR A 71 9.06 -12.72 -13.72
CA THR A 71 8.05 -11.77 -14.20
C THR A 71 7.15 -11.26 -13.07
N LYS A 72 6.84 -12.10 -12.07
CA LYS A 72 6.09 -11.66 -10.88
C LYS A 72 6.85 -10.61 -10.09
N TYR A 73 8.17 -10.76 -9.92
CA TYR A 73 9.00 -9.76 -9.24
C TYR A 73 9.07 -8.45 -10.02
N ILE A 74 9.21 -8.50 -11.34
CA ILE A 74 9.21 -7.30 -12.19
C ILE A 74 7.87 -6.57 -12.08
N ILE A 75 6.76 -7.29 -12.15
CA ILE A 75 5.41 -6.70 -12.04
C ILE A 75 5.17 -6.16 -10.63
N LEU A 76 5.64 -6.86 -9.59
CA LEU A 76 5.58 -6.37 -8.21
C LEU A 76 6.33 -5.04 -8.07
N PHE A 77 7.58 -4.98 -8.52
CA PHE A 77 8.37 -3.77 -8.46
C PHE A 77 7.73 -2.61 -9.25
N SER A 78 7.29 -2.87 -10.49
CA SER A 78 6.65 -1.84 -11.31
C SER A 78 5.34 -1.34 -10.70
N SER A 79 4.53 -2.23 -10.12
CA SER A 79 3.31 -1.86 -9.42
C SER A 79 3.57 -1.04 -8.15
N MET A 80 4.66 -1.31 -7.44
CA MET A 80 5.05 -0.56 -6.24
C MET A 80 5.49 0.87 -6.62
N VAL A 81 6.32 1.01 -7.66
CA VAL A 81 6.76 2.32 -8.15
C VAL A 81 5.59 3.14 -8.68
N THR A 82 4.73 2.54 -9.50
CA THR A 82 3.56 3.24 -10.05
C THR A 82 2.54 3.62 -8.98
N ALA A 83 2.27 2.75 -8.00
CA ALA A 83 1.44 3.09 -6.86
C ALA A 83 2.02 4.26 -6.05
N GLY A 84 3.33 4.22 -5.75
CA GLY A 84 4.03 5.29 -5.05
C GLY A 84 3.90 6.65 -5.74
N LEU A 85 4.19 6.71 -7.04
CA LEU A 85 4.05 7.92 -7.85
C LEU A 85 2.59 8.40 -7.93
N THR A 86 1.63 7.48 -8.04
CA THR A 86 0.20 7.82 -8.10
C THR A 86 -0.28 8.45 -6.80
N ILE A 87 0.07 7.86 -5.65
CA ILE A 87 -0.32 8.42 -4.35
C ILE A 87 0.39 9.74 -4.09
N LEU A 88 1.69 9.86 -4.41
CA LEU A 88 2.40 11.14 -4.31
C LEU A 88 1.71 12.24 -5.13
N PHE A 89 1.31 11.93 -6.35
CA PHE A 89 0.55 12.85 -7.19
C PHE A 89 -0.79 13.23 -6.54
N LEU A 90 -1.57 12.25 -6.06
CA LEU A 90 -2.86 12.50 -5.42
C LEU A 90 -2.74 13.36 -4.15
N VAL A 91 -1.74 13.09 -3.30
CA VAL A 91 -1.46 13.89 -2.10
C VAL A 91 -1.01 15.30 -2.50
N SER A 92 -0.17 15.44 -3.53
CA SER A 92 0.29 16.76 -4.00
C SER A 92 -0.82 17.64 -4.58
N ILE A 93 -1.92 17.05 -5.05
CA ILE A 93 -3.09 17.80 -5.54
C ILE A 93 -3.98 18.30 -4.41
N TYR A 94 -3.87 17.74 -3.20
CA TYR A 94 -4.63 18.22 -2.05
C TYR A 94 -4.04 19.57 -1.60
N PRO A 95 -4.77 20.69 -1.74
CA PRO A 95 -4.28 21.96 -1.23
C PRO A 95 -4.19 21.85 0.29
N THR A 96 -3.03 22.15 0.85
CA THR A 96 -2.89 22.54 2.26
C THR A 96 -3.78 23.76 2.49
N ILE A 97 -5.01 23.51 2.99
CA ILE A 97 -5.94 24.53 3.50
C ILE A 97 -5.68 24.68 4.99
#